data_AF-A0AAW0H9N5-F1
#
_entry.id   AF-A0AAW0H9N5-F1
#
_cell.length_a   1.000
_cell.length_b   1.000
_cell.length_c   1.000
_cell.angle_alpha   90.00
_cell.angle_beta   90.00
_cell.angle_gamma   90.00
#
_symmetry.space_group_name_H-M   'P 1'
#
loop_
_entity.id
_entity.type
_entity.pdbx_description
1 polymer ?
#
loop_
_entity_poly.entity_id
_entity_poly.type
_entity_poly.pdbx_seq_one_letter_code
_entity_poly.pdbx_strand_id
1 'polypeptide(L)'
;VASLVAVASVLQSWDLSLTEAMLQNMEAEQHRRAQEAQKHKEAEANRINLKVQQLAKEQQQCHKEVSCDLGRPPGRRPWGGPESWRSGEGELLGSASLVCPQLQQAYCELNRRITEHDKCERKCMGKTELTLQAIKDAEAQVDRLRQEAQKAEETLAMARLELREQTQEEEETAPGLKCKVTELHDVLMKDVGDRIRADGRSEVPTGCNDQVAAFRWPLVIDPSGQAATFLRYQDTNYVDTVNPEHLRPESIRLALLGALRYGMQGPDSPTLGLTRLLTRHTHRYGKPLVFDLREVNLFPAVQQQLDAVQPGLAQALLSRGLLAQEGYLSLLRPTDGPEYDPSQFQEARLEHFRLFFVTRVQWPPADQLQILLPVRVQLSGGGF
;
A
#
# COMPACT_ATOMS: atom_id res chain seq x y z
N VAL A 1 -61.30 8.92 -7.33
CA VAL A 1 -60.18 9.54 -6.58
C VAL A 1 -60.25 9.00 -5.16
N ALA A 2 -59.26 8.24 -4.71
CA ALA A 2 -59.23 7.75 -3.32
C ALA A 2 -59.14 8.96 -2.37
N SER A 3 -59.84 8.93 -1.24
CA SER A 3 -59.77 10.04 -0.27
C SER A 3 -58.35 10.10 0.32
N LEU A 4 -57.87 11.31 0.59
CA LEU A 4 -56.54 11.55 1.17
C LEU A 4 -56.33 10.74 2.47
N VAL A 5 -57.41 10.54 3.23
CA VAL A 5 -57.44 9.77 4.47
C VAL A 5 -57.22 8.28 4.21
N ALA A 6 -57.79 7.73 3.13
CA ALA A 6 -57.58 6.33 2.75
C ALA A 6 -56.13 6.07 2.32
N VAL A 7 -55.52 7.00 1.59
CA VAL A 7 -54.11 6.89 1.18
C VAL A 7 -53.18 7.01 2.40
N ALA A 8 -53.46 7.94 3.32
CA ALA A 8 -52.68 8.10 4.55
C ALA A 8 -52.74 6.87 5.46
N SER A 9 -53.92 6.26 5.61
CA SER A 9 -54.09 5.04 6.41
C SER A 9 -53.30 3.86 5.84
N VAL A 10 -53.24 3.71 4.51
CA VAL A 10 -52.49 2.63 3.87
C VAL A 10 -50.99 2.83 4.08
N LEU A 11 -50.48 4.06 3.90
CA LEU A 11 -49.07 4.37 4.11
C LEU A 11 -48.64 4.22 5.58
N GLN A 12 -49.51 4.54 6.54
CA GLN A 12 -49.23 4.34 7.97
C GLN A 12 -49.26 2.87 8.39
N SER A 13 -50.01 2.03 7.67
CA SER A 13 -50.07 0.58 7.92
C SER A 13 -48.99 -0.22 7.18
N TRP A 14 -48.15 0.44 6.38
CA TRP A 14 -47.10 -0.22 5.62
C TRP A 14 -45.89 -0.51 6.51
N ASP A 15 -45.70 -1.79 6.82
CA ASP A 15 -44.59 -2.28 7.62
C ASP A 15 -43.33 -2.47 6.74
N LEU A 16 -42.43 -1.49 6.82
CA LEU A 16 -41.15 -1.51 6.11
C LEU A 16 -40.11 -2.42 6.79
N SER A 17 -40.40 -2.95 7.99
CA SER A 17 -39.44 -3.72 8.77
C SER A 17 -38.97 -4.99 8.06
N LEU A 18 -39.85 -5.63 7.28
CA LEU A 18 -39.50 -6.83 6.52
C LEU A 18 -38.54 -6.51 5.36
N THR A 19 -38.80 -5.41 4.64
CA THR A 19 -37.93 -4.95 3.55
C THR A 19 -36.59 -4.43 4.07
N GLU A 20 -36.60 -3.74 5.22
CA GLU A 20 -35.39 -3.25 5.88
C GLU A 20 -34.54 -4.41 6.43
N ALA A 21 -35.17 -5.42 7.02
CA ALA A 21 -34.49 -6.66 7.45
C ALA A 21 -33.92 -7.46 6.26
N MET A 22 -34.63 -7.52 5.12
CA MET A 22 -34.09 -8.13 3.90
C MET A 22 -32.89 -7.36 3.35
N LEU A 23 -32.95 -6.03 3.33
CA LEU A 23 -31.86 -5.17 2.87
C LEU A 23 -30.61 -5.39 3.73
N GLN A 24 -30.76 -5.33 5.06
CA GLN A 24 -29.66 -5.57 6.01
C GLN A 24 -29.05 -6.96 5.85
N ASN A 25 -29.86 -8.00 5.61
CA ASN A 25 -29.36 -9.36 5.41
C ASN A 25 -28.63 -9.50 4.07
N MET A 26 -29.10 -8.82 3.03
CA MET A 26 -28.42 -8.76 1.74
C MET A 26 -27.08 -8.02 1.83
N GLU A 27 -27.03 -6.88 2.51
CA GLU A 27 -25.81 -6.10 2.76
C GLU A 27 -24.81 -6.91 3.59
N ALA A 28 -25.25 -7.55 4.68
CA ALA A 28 -24.42 -8.41 5.51
C ALA A 28 -23.83 -9.60 4.71
N GLU A 29 -24.63 -10.21 3.84
CA GLU A 29 -24.18 -11.30 2.97
C GLU A 29 -23.21 -10.80 1.88
N GLN A 30 -23.42 -9.60 1.33
CA GLN A 30 -22.46 -8.98 0.41
C GLN A 30 -21.13 -8.68 1.11
N HIS A 31 -21.16 -8.12 2.33
CA HIS A 31 -19.95 -7.90 3.12
C HIS A 31 -19.23 -9.21 3.42
N ARG A 32 -19.96 -10.27 3.80
CA ARG A 32 -19.37 -11.59 4.04
C ARG A 32 -18.66 -12.13 2.80
N ARG A 33 -19.31 -12.06 1.64
CA ARG A 33 -18.71 -12.50 0.35
C ARG A 33 -17.51 -11.66 -0.04
N ALA A 34 -17.57 -10.35 0.14
CA ALA A 34 -16.44 -9.45 -0.12
C ALA A 34 -15.25 -9.77 0.79
N GLN A 35 -15.50 -10.00 2.09
CA GLN A 35 -14.47 -10.42 3.05
C GLN A 35 -13.90 -11.80 2.72
N GLU A 36 -14.73 -12.76 2.32
CA GLU A 36 -14.29 -14.09 1.91
C GLU A 36 -13.45 -14.06 0.64
N ALA A 37 -13.88 -13.28 -0.36
CA ALA A 37 -13.11 -13.06 -1.59
C ALA A 37 -11.76 -12.38 -1.30
N GLN A 38 -11.75 -11.37 -0.42
CA GLN A 38 -10.52 -10.70 0.01
C GLN A 38 -9.58 -11.66 0.73
N LYS A 39 -10.10 -12.44 1.69
CA LYS A 39 -9.32 -13.47 2.41
C LYS A 39 -8.79 -14.55 1.47
N HIS A 40 -9.56 -14.95 0.47
CA HIS A 40 -9.12 -15.91 -0.54
C HIS A 40 -7.95 -15.36 -1.36
N LYS A 41 -8.07 -14.11 -1.86
CA LYS A 41 -7.00 -13.44 -2.59
C LYS A 41 -5.74 -13.28 -1.76
N GLU A 42 -5.88 -12.82 -0.51
CA GLU A 42 -4.77 -12.70 0.44
C GLU A 42 -4.12 -14.07 0.73
N ALA A 43 -4.91 -15.13 0.88
CA ALA A 43 -4.39 -16.48 1.08
C ALA A 43 -3.63 -16.99 -0.15
N GLU A 44 -4.10 -16.71 -1.37
CA GLU A 44 -3.41 -17.07 -2.60
C GLU A 44 -2.10 -16.30 -2.78
N ALA A 45 -2.10 -14.98 -2.54
CA ALA A 45 -0.90 -14.15 -2.57
C ALA A 45 0.13 -14.61 -1.52
N ASN A 46 -0.32 -14.88 -0.30
CA ASN A 46 0.53 -15.43 0.76
C ASN A 46 1.09 -16.80 0.40
N ARG A 47 0.29 -17.67 -0.22
CA ARG A 47 0.75 -18.98 -0.70
C ARG A 47 1.86 -18.84 -1.74
N ILE A 48 1.70 -17.94 -2.72
CA ILE A 48 2.71 -17.68 -3.75
C ILE A 48 3.98 -17.09 -3.12
N ASN A 49 3.85 -16.12 -2.21
CA ASN A 49 4.98 -15.51 -1.52
C ASN A 49 5.77 -16.53 -0.67
N LEU A 50 5.06 -17.39 0.08
CA LEU A 50 5.67 -18.49 0.84
C LEU A 50 6.41 -19.46 -0.09
N LYS A 51 5.83 -19.79 -1.25
CA LYS A 51 6.48 -20.64 -2.26
C LYS A 51 7.77 -19.99 -2.79
N VAL A 52 7.74 -18.70 -3.12
CA VAL A 52 8.95 -17.96 -3.57
C VAL A 52 10.01 -17.92 -2.47
N GLN A 53 9.63 -17.65 -1.22
CA GLN A 53 10.56 -17.65 -0.09
C GLN A 53 11.16 -19.03 0.16
N GLN A 54 10.36 -20.09 0.05
CA GLN A 54 10.82 -21.45 0.25
C GLN A 54 11.81 -21.86 -0.85
N LEU A 55 11.48 -21.61 -2.12
CA LEU A 55 12.39 -21.87 -3.24
C LEU A 55 13.71 -21.07 -3.13
N ALA A 56 13.63 -19.82 -2.66
CA ALA A 56 14.82 -18.99 -2.42
C ALA A 56 15.67 -19.52 -1.25
N LYS A 57 15.04 -19.98 -0.16
CA LYS A 57 15.72 -20.59 0.98
C LYS A 57 16.37 -21.92 0.61
N GLU A 58 15.68 -22.76 -0.16
CA GLU A 58 16.22 -24.04 -0.65
C GLU A 58 17.46 -23.79 -1.52
N GLN A 59 17.42 -22.80 -2.42
CA GLN A 59 18.63 -22.36 -3.14
C GLN A 59 19.77 -21.93 -2.20
N GLN A 60 19.45 -21.12 -1.17
CA GLN A 60 20.46 -20.59 -0.26
C GLN A 60 21.02 -21.64 0.71
N GLN A 61 20.19 -22.60 1.15
CA GLN A 61 20.58 -23.66 2.05
C GLN A 61 21.51 -24.65 1.36
N CYS A 62 21.15 -25.04 0.13
CA CYS A 62 22.05 -25.74 -0.76
C CYS A 62 23.42 -25.02 -0.76
N HIS A 63 23.47 -23.72 -1.07
CA HIS A 63 24.72 -22.94 -1.09
C HIS A 63 25.56 -23.03 0.21
N LYS A 64 24.92 -23.06 1.39
CA LYS A 64 25.62 -23.06 2.69
C LYS A 64 26.20 -24.43 3.07
N GLU A 65 25.48 -25.52 2.83
CA GLU A 65 25.88 -26.86 3.31
C GLU A 65 27.23 -27.31 2.70
N VAL A 66 27.52 -26.96 1.45
CA VAL A 66 28.81 -27.31 0.82
C VAL A 66 29.94 -26.34 1.16
N SER A 67 29.65 -25.09 1.55
CA SER A 67 30.67 -24.18 2.07
C SER A 67 31.26 -24.68 3.40
N CYS A 68 30.53 -25.52 4.15
CA CYS A 68 30.99 -26.12 5.39
C CYS A 68 31.71 -27.47 5.18
N ASP A 69 31.37 -28.23 4.14
CA ASP A 69 32.03 -29.51 3.82
C ASP A 69 33.34 -29.37 3.03
N LEU A 70 33.58 -28.21 2.39
CA LEU A 70 34.90 -27.86 1.84
C LEU A 70 35.83 -27.33 2.94
N GLY A 71 36.08 -28.18 3.94
CA GLY A 71 37.16 -28.02 4.90
C GLY A 71 38.51 -27.91 4.18
N ARG A 72 39.08 -26.70 4.21
CA ARG A 72 40.49 -26.31 4.02
C ARG A 72 41.43 -27.45 3.53
N PRO A 73 41.93 -27.43 2.28
CA PRO A 73 42.94 -28.41 1.87
C PRO A 73 44.24 -28.18 2.65
N PRO A 74 44.82 -29.19 3.31
CA PRO A 74 46.13 -29.05 3.93
C PRO A 74 47.17 -29.10 2.82
N GLY A 75 47.68 -27.91 2.46
CA GLY A 75 48.95 -27.68 1.80
C GLY A 75 49.14 -28.34 0.43
N ARG A 76 49.16 -27.52 -0.63
CA ARG A 76 50.12 -27.69 -1.73
C ARG A 76 50.28 -26.43 -2.57
N ARG A 77 51.51 -26.30 -3.06
CA ARG A 77 52.15 -25.19 -3.79
C ARG A 77 51.43 -24.81 -5.09
N PRO A 78 51.74 -23.62 -5.67
CA PRO A 78 51.16 -23.17 -6.93
C PRO A 78 51.43 -24.17 -8.05
N TRP A 79 50.38 -24.53 -8.79
CA TRP A 79 50.42 -25.42 -9.93
C TRP A 79 51.13 -24.73 -11.10
N GLY A 80 52.24 -25.32 -11.54
CA GLY A 80 52.79 -25.14 -12.89
C GLY A 80 52.46 -26.38 -13.73
N GLY A 81 51.73 -26.20 -14.83
CA GLY A 81 51.34 -27.23 -15.79
C GLY A 81 50.36 -26.66 -16.83
N PRO A 82 50.30 -27.22 -18.06
CA PRO A 82 50.61 -26.47 -19.29
C PRO A 82 49.44 -25.78 -20.00
N GLU A 83 49.81 -24.73 -20.74
CA GLU A 83 49.02 -23.69 -21.42
C GLU A 83 48.16 -24.16 -22.62
N SER A 84 47.38 -25.24 -22.51
CA SER A 84 46.55 -25.73 -23.63
C SER A 84 45.05 -25.43 -23.54
N TRP A 85 44.56 -24.81 -22.46
CA TRP A 85 43.16 -24.38 -22.36
C TRP A 85 43.07 -22.87 -22.46
N ARG A 86 43.48 -22.32 -23.60
CA ARG A 86 43.30 -20.90 -23.92
C ARG A 86 42.93 -20.75 -25.38
N SER A 87 41.71 -21.12 -25.73
CA SER A 87 40.97 -20.55 -26.87
C SER A 87 39.50 -20.97 -26.79
N GLY A 88 38.65 -20.01 -26.42
CA GLY A 88 37.24 -20.04 -26.77
C GLY A 88 36.24 -20.54 -25.72
N GLU A 89 36.28 -20.04 -24.48
CA GLU A 89 35.12 -20.09 -23.54
C GLU A 89 35.30 -19.14 -22.33
N GLY A 90 35.99 -18.01 -22.54
CA GLY A 90 36.46 -17.11 -21.47
C GLY A 90 35.55 -15.94 -21.11
N GLU A 91 34.31 -15.86 -21.62
CA GLU A 91 33.44 -14.67 -21.43
C GLU A 91 32.01 -14.97 -20.97
N LEU A 92 31.73 -16.15 -20.39
CA LEU A 92 30.43 -16.46 -19.78
C LEU A 92 30.49 -16.80 -18.28
N LEU A 93 31.59 -16.49 -17.59
CA LEU A 93 31.70 -16.62 -16.13
C LEU A 93 31.72 -15.26 -15.42
N GLY A 94 30.90 -14.33 -15.92
CA GLY A 94 30.51 -13.12 -15.20
C GLY A 94 29.34 -13.39 -14.25
N SER A 95 29.47 -14.34 -13.32
CA SER A 95 28.54 -14.57 -12.19
C SER A 95 28.95 -15.80 -11.36
N ALA A 96 30.16 -15.80 -10.81
CA ALA A 96 30.66 -16.89 -9.97
C ALA A 96 30.00 -16.94 -8.56
N SER A 97 28.68 -16.74 -8.44
CA SER A 97 28.00 -16.72 -7.13
C SER A 97 26.65 -17.46 -7.05
N LEU A 98 26.26 -18.25 -8.06
CA LEU A 98 24.94 -18.93 -8.09
C LEU A 98 24.99 -20.38 -8.63
N VAL A 99 26.10 -21.09 -8.49
CA VAL A 99 26.16 -22.50 -8.94
C VAL A 99 25.62 -23.41 -7.84
N CYS A 100 24.59 -24.20 -8.16
CA CYS A 100 24.00 -25.19 -7.24
C CYS A 100 25.11 -26.12 -6.68
N PRO A 101 25.18 -26.37 -5.37
CA PRO A 101 26.26 -27.14 -4.76
C PRO A 101 26.35 -28.59 -5.20
N GLN A 102 25.22 -29.23 -5.52
CA GLN A 102 25.19 -30.57 -6.09
C GLN A 102 25.91 -30.60 -7.45
N LEU A 103 25.73 -29.54 -8.25
CA LEU A 103 26.43 -29.34 -9.51
C LEU A 103 27.94 -29.13 -9.28
N GLN A 104 28.32 -28.35 -8.26
CA GLN A 104 29.73 -28.17 -7.88
C GLN A 104 30.39 -29.50 -7.47
N GLN A 105 29.72 -30.32 -6.67
CA GLN A 105 30.21 -31.65 -6.27
C GLN A 105 30.38 -32.57 -7.50
N ALA A 106 29.45 -32.53 -8.45
CA ALA A 106 29.53 -33.31 -9.67
C ALA A 106 30.72 -32.90 -10.56
N TYR A 107 31.04 -31.60 -10.66
CA TYR A 107 32.27 -31.15 -11.33
C TYR A 107 33.54 -31.63 -10.64
N CYS A 108 33.59 -31.60 -9.31
CA CYS A 108 34.74 -32.11 -8.56
C CYS A 108 34.95 -33.61 -8.80
N GLU A 109 33.87 -34.40 -8.83
CA GLU A 109 33.93 -35.83 -9.13
C GLU A 109 34.34 -36.09 -10.59
N LEU A 110 33.80 -35.34 -11.55
CA LEU A 110 34.23 -35.41 -12.95
C LEU A 110 35.75 -35.14 -13.08
N ASN A 111 36.24 -34.08 -12.46
CA ASN A 111 37.66 -33.74 -12.49
C ASN A 111 38.52 -34.83 -11.83
N ARG A 112 38.02 -35.46 -10.76
CA ARG A 112 38.67 -36.63 -10.16
C ARG A 112 38.75 -37.79 -11.16
N ARG A 113 37.67 -38.13 -11.87
CA ARG A 113 37.66 -39.22 -12.87
C ARG A 113 38.61 -38.97 -14.04
N ILE A 114 38.70 -37.73 -14.50
CA ILE A 114 39.68 -37.31 -15.50
C ILE A 114 41.11 -37.58 -15.00
N THR A 115 41.44 -37.17 -13.77
CA THR A 115 42.79 -37.44 -13.23
C THR A 115 43.09 -38.93 -13.00
N GLU A 116 42.08 -39.75 -12.70
CA GLU A 116 42.21 -41.21 -12.56
C GLU A 116 42.50 -41.86 -13.92
N HIS A 117 41.78 -41.43 -14.96
CA HIS A 117 41.99 -41.86 -16.34
C HIS A 117 43.38 -41.48 -16.86
N ASP A 118 43.79 -40.21 -16.72
CA ASP A 118 45.12 -39.76 -17.17
C ASP A 118 46.25 -40.55 -16.52
N LYS A 119 46.08 -40.97 -15.26
CA LYS A 119 47.06 -41.81 -14.54
C LYS A 119 47.04 -43.25 -15.08
N CYS A 120 45.88 -43.77 -15.42
CA CYS A 120 45.72 -45.11 -16.00
C CYS A 120 46.35 -45.18 -17.39
N GLU A 121 46.16 -44.16 -18.23
CA GLU A 121 46.78 -44.04 -19.55
C GLU A 121 48.30 -43.92 -19.44
N ARG A 122 48.80 -42.99 -18.62
CA ARG A 122 50.25 -42.79 -18.44
C ARG A 122 51.00 -44.03 -17.97
N LYS A 123 50.33 -44.92 -17.23
CA LYS A 123 50.93 -46.15 -16.68
C LYS A 123 50.60 -47.41 -17.52
N CYS A 124 49.92 -47.27 -18.65
CA CYS A 124 49.50 -48.37 -19.53
C CYS A 124 48.81 -49.54 -18.78
N MET A 125 47.91 -49.21 -17.84
CA MET A 125 47.34 -50.20 -16.91
C MET A 125 46.25 -51.12 -17.50
N GLY A 126 45.99 -51.06 -18.81
CA GLY A 126 45.04 -51.94 -19.52
C GLY A 126 43.56 -51.78 -19.11
N LYS A 127 43.23 -50.79 -18.28
CA LYS A 127 41.86 -50.50 -17.77
C LYS A 127 41.28 -49.20 -18.30
N THR A 128 41.86 -48.68 -19.38
CA THR A 128 41.54 -47.37 -19.94
C THR A 128 40.07 -47.24 -20.32
N GLU A 129 39.48 -48.28 -20.92
CA GLU A 129 38.06 -48.31 -21.30
C GLU A 129 37.11 -48.13 -20.11
N LEU A 130 37.40 -48.75 -18.96
CA LEU A 130 36.59 -48.60 -17.74
C LEU A 130 36.69 -47.19 -17.16
N THR A 131 37.88 -46.59 -17.19
CA THR A 131 38.07 -45.20 -16.72
C THR A 131 37.43 -44.18 -17.64
N LEU A 132 37.41 -44.42 -18.96
CA LEU A 132 36.70 -43.59 -19.93
C LEU A 132 35.19 -43.67 -19.72
N GLN A 133 34.65 -44.86 -19.46
CA GLN A 133 33.23 -45.00 -19.16
C GLN A 133 32.85 -44.24 -17.88
N ALA A 134 33.69 -44.29 -16.84
CA ALA A 134 33.48 -43.53 -15.61
C ALA A 134 33.49 -42.01 -15.82
N ILE A 135 34.29 -41.48 -16.77
CA ILE A 135 34.24 -40.07 -17.17
C ILE A 135 32.89 -39.77 -17.83
N LYS A 136 32.48 -40.56 -18.83
CA LYS A 136 31.21 -40.36 -19.53
C LYS A 136 30.01 -40.36 -18.59
N ASP A 137 30.00 -41.27 -17.61
CA ASP A 137 28.93 -41.35 -16.60
C ASP A 137 28.92 -40.11 -15.70
N ALA A 138 30.10 -39.58 -15.34
CA ALA A 138 30.23 -38.34 -14.56
C ALA A 138 29.87 -37.08 -15.37
N GLU A 139 30.21 -37.02 -16.67
CA GLU A 139 29.78 -35.97 -17.59
C GLU A 139 28.26 -35.94 -17.72
N ALA A 140 27.64 -37.11 -17.94
CA ALA A 140 26.18 -37.23 -17.97
C ALA A 140 25.52 -36.77 -16.66
N GLN A 141 26.16 -37.02 -15.52
CA GLN A 141 25.66 -36.53 -14.22
C GLN A 141 25.74 -35.01 -14.10
N VAL A 142 26.84 -34.39 -14.55
CA VAL A 142 26.98 -32.92 -14.58
C VAL A 142 25.92 -32.29 -15.48
N ASP A 143 25.70 -32.85 -16.67
CA ASP A 143 24.72 -32.32 -17.62
C ASP A 143 23.27 -32.43 -17.11
N ARG A 144 22.92 -33.54 -16.45
CA ARG A 144 21.61 -33.66 -15.77
C ARG A 144 21.41 -32.58 -14.72
N LEU A 145 22.39 -32.39 -13.83
CA LEU A 145 22.30 -31.40 -12.75
C LEU A 145 22.28 -29.96 -13.27
N ARG A 146 22.98 -29.66 -14.37
CA ARG A 146 22.89 -28.35 -15.04
C ARG A 146 21.46 -28.07 -15.53
N GLN A 147 20.84 -29.04 -16.20
CA GLN A 147 19.47 -28.91 -16.69
C GLN A 147 18.46 -28.75 -15.55
N GLU A 148 18.62 -29.48 -14.45
CA GLU A 148 17.77 -29.36 -13.27
C GLU A 148 17.91 -27.98 -12.61
N ALA A 149 19.14 -27.48 -12.45
CA ALA A 149 19.39 -26.16 -11.90
C ALA A 149 18.76 -25.05 -12.76
N GLN A 150 18.91 -25.14 -14.09
CA GLN A 150 18.30 -24.18 -15.01
C GLN A 150 16.77 -24.19 -14.94
N LYS A 151 16.14 -25.37 -14.89
CA LYS A 151 14.67 -25.48 -14.72
C LYS A 151 14.19 -24.87 -13.40
N ALA A 152 14.94 -25.05 -12.32
CA ALA A 152 14.60 -24.47 -11.03
C ALA A 152 14.70 -22.94 -11.05
N GLU A 153 15.71 -22.38 -11.72
CA GLU A 153 15.86 -20.94 -11.91
C GLU A 153 14.74 -20.34 -12.78
N GLU A 154 14.40 -21.00 -13.89
CA GLU A 154 13.26 -20.62 -14.74
C GLU A 154 11.94 -20.65 -13.95
N THR A 155 11.73 -21.68 -13.13
CA THR A 155 10.53 -21.79 -12.28
C THR A 155 10.46 -20.65 -11.25
N LEU A 156 11.60 -20.31 -10.64
CA LEU A 156 11.69 -19.18 -9.70
C LEU A 156 11.44 -17.85 -10.41
N ALA A 157 11.98 -17.67 -11.61
CA ALA A 157 11.78 -16.48 -12.42
C ALA A 157 10.30 -16.30 -12.81
N MET A 158 9.64 -17.37 -13.27
CA MET A 158 8.20 -17.35 -13.58
C MET A 158 7.35 -17.05 -12.35
N ALA A 159 7.60 -17.68 -11.20
CA ALA A 159 6.86 -17.41 -9.97
C ALA A 159 7.04 -15.96 -9.47
N ARG A 160 8.21 -15.36 -9.69
CA ARG A 160 8.47 -13.94 -9.40
C ARG A 160 7.73 -13.02 -10.38
N LEU A 161 7.63 -13.41 -11.65
CA LEU A 161 6.89 -12.66 -12.66
C LEU A 161 5.39 -12.65 -12.34
N GLU A 162 4.80 -13.82 -12.04
CA GLU A 162 3.39 -13.94 -11.62
C GLU A 162 3.07 -13.03 -10.43
N LEU A 163 3.98 -12.97 -9.43
CA LEU A 163 3.80 -12.09 -8.27
C LEU A 163 3.79 -10.61 -8.66
N ARG A 164 4.61 -10.20 -9.64
CA ARG A 164 4.64 -8.81 -10.14
C ARG A 164 3.38 -8.48 -10.94
N GLU A 165 2.94 -9.38 -11.82
CA GLU A 165 1.74 -9.20 -12.62
C GLU A 165 0.49 -9.08 -11.74
N GLN A 166 0.31 -9.98 -10.77
CA GLN A 166 -0.83 -9.90 -9.83
C GLN A 166 -0.83 -8.60 -9.03
N THR A 167 0.34 -8.17 -8.54
CA THR A 167 0.44 -6.90 -7.78
C THR A 167 0.14 -5.69 -8.66
N GLN A 168 0.60 -5.69 -9.92
CA GLN A 168 0.36 -4.61 -10.87
C GLN A 168 -1.10 -4.56 -11.33
N GLU A 169 -1.73 -5.70 -11.61
CA GLU A 169 -3.16 -5.78 -11.95
C GLU A 169 -4.04 -5.29 -10.80
N GLU A 170 -3.69 -5.64 -9.57
CA GLU A 170 -4.37 -5.12 -8.38
C GLU A 170 -4.21 -3.61 -8.24
N GLU A 171 -3.00 -3.06 -8.42
CA GLU A 171 -2.78 -1.60 -8.39
C GLU A 171 -3.47 -0.86 -9.54
N GLU A 172 -3.57 -1.47 -10.73
CA GLU A 172 -4.23 -0.87 -11.90
C GLU A 172 -5.74 -0.81 -11.71
N THR A 173 -6.35 -1.90 -11.25
CA THR A 173 -7.80 -2.02 -11.03
C THR A 173 -8.29 -1.33 -9.75
N ALA A 174 -7.36 -0.87 -8.90
CA ALA A 174 -7.69 -0.20 -7.64
C ALA A 174 -8.50 1.09 -7.86
N PRO A 175 -9.68 1.24 -7.23
CA PRO A 175 -10.47 2.47 -7.34
C PRO A 175 -9.76 3.64 -6.62
N GLY A 176 -9.88 4.82 -7.20
CA GLY A 176 -9.42 6.10 -6.63
C GLY A 176 -8.36 6.84 -7.42
N LEU A 177 -8.10 8.07 -6.98
CA LEU A 177 -7.16 8.98 -7.61
C LEU A 177 -5.72 8.54 -7.33
N LYS A 178 -4.95 8.23 -8.37
CA LYS A 178 -3.54 7.88 -8.25
C LYS A 178 -2.68 9.15 -8.26
N CYS A 179 -1.77 9.27 -7.29
CA CYS A 179 -0.81 10.37 -7.22
C CYS A 179 0.53 9.91 -6.64
N LYS A 180 1.61 10.60 -7.02
CA LYS A 180 2.94 10.40 -6.41
C LYS A 180 3.06 11.16 -5.09
N VAL A 181 3.98 10.74 -4.23
CA VAL A 181 4.29 11.44 -2.96
C VAL A 181 4.65 12.92 -3.21
N THR A 182 5.39 13.21 -4.28
CA THR A 182 5.77 14.58 -4.66
C THR A 182 4.60 15.47 -5.05
N GLU A 183 3.50 14.88 -5.50
CA GLU A 183 2.29 15.59 -5.95
C GLU A 183 1.27 15.79 -4.82
N LEU A 184 1.46 15.15 -3.65
CA LEU A 184 0.50 15.20 -2.54
C LEU A 184 0.16 16.61 -2.10
N HIS A 185 1.14 17.52 -2.09
CA HIS A 185 0.90 18.92 -1.75
C HIS A 185 -0.08 19.58 -2.73
N ASP A 186 0.16 19.41 -4.03
CA ASP A 186 -0.63 20.06 -5.08
C ASP A 186 -2.02 19.43 -5.21
N VAL A 187 -2.14 18.11 -5.02
CA VAL A 187 -3.42 17.40 -5.04
C VAL A 187 -4.26 17.72 -3.80
N LEU A 188 -3.70 17.59 -2.59
CA LEU A 188 -4.50 17.72 -1.36
C LEU A 188 -4.72 19.17 -0.95
N MET A 189 -3.67 20.01 -1.01
CA MET A 189 -3.73 21.38 -0.46
C MET A 189 -4.27 22.37 -1.48
N LYS A 190 -3.78 22.30 -2.72
CA LYS A 190 -4.14 23.26 -3.78
C LYS A 190 -5.26 22.75 -4.67
N ASP A 191 -5.54 21.45 -4.68
CA ASP A 191 -6.49 20.82 -5.59
C ASP A 191 -6.20 21.20 -7.05
N VAL A 192 -4.92 21.14 -7.45
CA VAL A 192 -4.49 21.54 -8.80
C VAL A 192 -5.18 20.67 -9.83
N GLY A 193 -5.89 21.33 -10.76
CA GLY A 193 -6.70 20.66 -11.78
C GLY A 193 -8.05 20.15 -11.29
N ASP A 194 -8.52 20.65 -10.13
CA ASP A 194 -9.80 20.26 -9.51
C ASP A 194 -9.93 18.74 -9.37
N ARG A 195 -8.83 18.03 -9.10
CA ARG A 195 -8.77 16.57 -9.10
C ARG A 195 -9.68 15.95 -8.02
N ILE A 196 -9.83 16.60 -6.87
CA ILE A 196 -10.74 16.18 -5.80
C ILE A 196 -12.18 16.61 -6.13
N ARG A 197 -12.34 17.82 -6.66
CA ARG A 197 -13.64 18.42 -7.03
C ARG A 197 -14.29 17.79 -8.27
N ALA A 198 -13.52 17.23 -9.19
CA ALA A 198 -13.99 16.61 -10.42
C ALA A 198 -14.46 15.17 -10.21
N ASP A 199 -13.82 14.41 -9.31
CA ASP A 199 -14.29 13.07 -8.95
C ASP A 199 -15.64 13.11 -8.23
N GLY A 200 -15.87 14.16 -7.43
CA GLY A 200 -17.18 14.49 -6.89
C GLY A 200 -18.24 14.89 -7.93
N ARG A 201 -17.95 14.85 -9.23
CA ARG A 201 -18.90 15.03 -10.34
C ARG A 201 -18.89 13.85 -11.34
N SER A 202 -18.14 12.78 -11.06
CA SER A 202 -17.98 11.68 -12.01
C SER A 202 -19.23 10.80 -12.07
N GLU A 203 -19.71 10.63 -13.29
CA GLU A 203 -21.01 10.11 -13.69
C GLU A 203 -21.14 8.60 -13.40
N VAL A 204 -22.11 8.23 -12.57
CA VAL A 204 -22.70 6.88 -12.61
C VAL A 204 -23.89 6.95 -13.57
N PRO A 205 -23.90 6.25 -14.71
CA PRO A 205 -25.05 6.21 -15.60
C PRO A 205 -26.09 5.25 -15.01
N THR A 206 -26.94 5.73 -14.13
CA THR A 206 -28.18 5.01 -13.78
C THR A 206 -29.32 6.00 -13.74
N GLY A 207 -30.26 5.83 -14.66
CA GLY A 207 -31.42 6.70 -14.79
C GLY A 207 -32.31 6.63 -13.57
N CYS A 208 -32.19 7.62 -12.69
CA CYS A 208 -33.18 8.07 -11.72
C CYS A 208 -32.84 9.54 -11.41
N ASN A 209 -33.79 10.45 -11.61
CA ASN A 209 -33.61 11.88 -11.35
C ASN A 209 -33.40 12.14 -9.84
N ASP A 210 -32.62 13.18 -9.56
CA ASP A 210 -32.18 13.69 -8.24
C ASP A 210 -31.07 12.90 -7.53
N GLN A 211 -29.82 13.25 -7.84
CA GLN A 211 -28.71 13.18 -6.88
C GLN A 211 -27.58 14.11 -7.33
N VAL A 212 -27.45 15.25 -6.64
CA VAL A 212 -26.24 16.08 -6.69
C VAL A 212 -25.12 15.22 -6.13
N ALA A 213 -24.10 14.92 -6.93
CA ALA A 213 -22.96 14.13 -6.48
C ALA A 213 -22.36 14.75 -5.21
N ALA A 214 -22.45 14.01 -4.10
CA ALA A 214 -22.10 14.51 -2.78
C ALA A 214 -20.58 14.70 -2.67
N PHE A 215 -20.16 15.82 -2.09
CA PHE A 215 -18.75 16.08 -1.82
C PHE A 215 -18.19 15.02 -0.86
N ARG A 216 -17.04 14.41 -1.20
CA ARG A 216 -16.35 13.41 -0.37
C ARG A 216 -14.97 13.91 0.07
N TRP A 217 -14.66 13.73 1.36
CA TRP A 217 -13.34 14.08 1.89
C TRP A 217 -12.27 13.06 1.43
N PRO A 218 -11.04 13.49 1.12
CA PRO A 218 -9.97 12.58 0.71
C PRO A 218 -9.55 11.58 1.80
N LEU A 219 -9.44 10.30 1.41
CA LEU A 219 -8.78 9.22 2.13
C LEU A 219 -7.48 8.88 1.42
N VAL A 220 -6.35 9.29 1.98
CA VAL A 220 -5.02 9.00 1.49
C VAL A 220 -4.62 7.59 1.89
N ILE A 221 -4.52 6.70 0.91
CA ILE A 221 -4.09 5.31 1.05
C ILE A 221 -2.61 5.27 0.70
N ASP A 222 -1.77 5.12 1.72
CA ASP A 222 -0.32 5.04 1.58
C ASP A 222 0.28 3.96 2.49
N PRO A 223 0.51 2.75 1.95
CA PRO A 223 1.12 1.66 2.69
C PRO A 223 2.55 1.96 3.17
N SER A 224 3.26 2.90 2.53
CA SER A 224 4.63 3.27 2.93
C SER A 224 4.67 4.21 4.13
N GLY A 225 3.57 4.91 4.42
CA GLY A 225 3.50 5.91 5.48
C GLY A 225 4.27 7.22 5.21
N GLN A 226 4.75 7.43 3.99
CA GLN A 226 5.37 8.69 3.56
C GLN A 226 4.38 9.85 3.57
N ALA A 227 3.13 9.64 3.19
CA ALA A 227 2.06 10.65 3.20
C ALA A 227 1.72 11.10 4.62
N ALA A 228 1.62 10.16 5.57
CA ALA A 228 1.43 10.48 6.98
C ALA A 228 2.58 11.34 7.51
N THR A 229 3.82 10.97 7.17
CA THR A 229 5.03 11.74 7.53
C THR A 229 5.00 13.13 6.90
N PHE A 230 4.72 13.21 5.61
CA PHE A 230 4.57 14.47 4.87
C PHE A 230 3.56 15.41 5.56
N LEU A 231 2.36 14.92 5.88
CA LEU A 231 1.31 15.72 6.54
C LEU A 231 1.67 16.17 7.96
N ARG A 232 2.46 15.40 8.71
CA ARG A 232 2.98 15.83 10.03
C ARG A 232 3.98 16.98 9.94
N TYR A 233 4.75 17.04 8.86
CA TYR A 233 5.69 18.15 8.60
C TYR A 233 5.02 19.35 7.91
N GLN A 234 3.80 19.18 7.38
CA GLN A 234 2.96 20.30 6.97
C GLN A 234 2.27 20.92 8.19
N ASP A 235 1.86 22.19 8.07
CA ASP A 235 1.12 22.89 9.13
C ASP A 235 -0.33 22.40 9.20
N THR A 236 -0.53 21.19 9.74
CA THR A 236 -1.84 20.51 9.83
C THR A 236 -2.25 20.32 11.28
N ASN A 237 -3.56 20.27 11.53
CA ASN A 237 -4.08 19.82 12.81
C ASN A 237 -4.20 18.30 12.79
N TYR A 238 -3.18 17.63 13.34
CA TYR A 238 -2.98 16.21 13.16
C TYR A 238 -3.48 15.39 14.35
N VAL A 239 -4.47 14.53 14.10
CA VAL A 239 -5.09 13.63 15.08
C VAL A 239 -4.66 12.21 14.81
N ASP A 240 -3.74 11.72 15.64
CA ASP A 240 -3.37 10.30 15.68
C ASP A 240 -4.47 9.47 16.35
N THR A 241 -5.20 8.66 15.58
CA THR A 241 -6.37 7.94 16.08
C THR A 241 -6.04 6.77 16.99
N VAL A 242 -4.79 6.29 17.00
CA VAL A 242 -4.37 5.28 17.98
C VAL A 242 -4.04 5.91 19.33
N ASN A 243 -3.79 7.22 19.38
CA ASN A 243 -3.57 7.91 20.64
C ASN A 243 -4.91 8.25 21.32
N PRO A 244 -5.26 7.63 22.47
CA PRO A 244 -6.52 7.90 23.15
C PRO A 244 -6.66 9.35 23.60
N GLU A 245 -5.56 10.06 23.89
CA GLU A 245 -5.60 11.48 24.27
C GLU A 245 -6.10 12.37 23.13
N HIS A 246 -5.77 12.01 21.89
CA HIS A 246 -6.20 12.73 20.69
C HIS A 246 -7.65 12.43 20.33
N LEU A 247 -8.12 11.20 20.61
CA LEU A 247 -9.50 10.78 20.36
C LEU A 247 -10.50 11.21 21.43
N ARG A 248 -10.06 11.83 22.53
CA ARG A 248 -11.00 12.39 23.51
C ARG A 248 -11.94 13.38 22.80
N PRO A 249 -13.25 13.37 23.12
CA PRO A 249 -14.22 14.26 22.48
C PRO A 249 -13.76 15.73 22.50
N GLU A 250 -13.20 16.16 23.63
CA GLU A 250 -12.71 17.53 23.77
C GLU A 250 -11.51 17.86 22.88
N SER A 251 -10.56 16.92 22.76
CA SER A 251 -9.40 17.07 21.89
C SER A 251 -9.83 17.16 20.43
N ILE A 252 -10.77 16.31 19.99
CA ILE A 252 -11.33 16.34 18.63
C ILE A 252 -12.07 17.65 18.38
N ARG A 253 -12.89 18.11 19.34
CA ARG A 253 -13.64 19.37 19.24
C ARG A 253 -12.70 20.56 19.04
N LEU A 254 -11.66 20.67 19.87
CA LEU A 254 -10.67 21.74 19.76
C LEU A 254 -9.84 21.62 18.48
N ALA A 255 -9.52 20.39 18.04
CA ALA A 255 -8.82 20.17 16.78
C ALA A 255 -9.65 20.65 15.58
N LEU A 256 -10.95 20.35 15.58
CA LEU A 256 -11.89 20.80 14.57
C LEU A 256 -12.05 22.32 14.57
N LEU A 257 -12.26 22.94 15.73
CA LEU A 257 -12.37 24.39 15.87
C LEU A 257 -11.08 25.10 15.44
N GLY A 258 -9.91 24.56 15.79
CA GLY A 258 -8.62 25.07 15.34
C GLY A 258 -8.49 25.05 13.82
N ALA A 259 -8.88 23.94 13.18
CA ALA A 259 -8.83 23.82 11.73
C ALA A 259 -9.85 24.73 11.01
N LEU A 260 -11.04 24.94 11.59
CA LEU A 260 -12.06 25.86 11.07
C LEU A 260 -11.61 27.31 11.15
N ARG A 261 -11.05 27.73 12.30
CA ARG A 261 -10.58 29.10 12.52
C ARG A 261 -9.43 29.49 11.58
N TYR A 262 -8.47 28.59 11.42
CA TYR A 262 -7.28 28.79 10.61
C TYR A 262 -7.42 28.23 9.19
N GLY A 263 -8.65 28.09 8.66
CA GLY A 263 -8.91 27.55 7.33
C GLY A 263 -8.11 28.20 6.19
N MET A 264 -8.01 27.53 5.04
CA MET A 264 -7.02 27.89 4.03
C MET A 264 -7.25 29.26 3.38
N GLN A 265 -6.24 30.14 3.36
CA GLN A 265 -6.34 31.38 2.58
C GLN A 265 -6.13 31.05 1.10
N GLY A 266 -7.14 31.31 0.27
CA GLY A 266 -7.04 31.21 -1.18
C GLY A 266 -6.03 32.23 -1.75
N PRO A 267 -5.47 31.98 -2.94
CA PRO A 267 -4.50 32.88 -3.58
C PRO A 267 -5.05 34.27 -3.93
N ASP A 268 -6.38 34.46 -3.93
CA ASP A 268 -7.03 35.67 -4.46
C ASP A 268 -7.54 36.66 -3.39
N SER A 269 -7.17 36.52 -2.11
CA SER A 269 -7.60 37.49 -1.09
C SER A 269 -6.80 38.80 -1.16
N PRO A 270 -7.44 39.97 -1.39
CA PRO A 270 -6.76 41.25 -1.62
C PRO A 270 -6.34 41.98 -0.32
N THR A 271 -6.45 41.35 0.86
CA THR A 271 -6.19 42.03 2.13
C THR A 271 -4.77 41.80 2.65
N LEU A 272 -4.11 42.91 2.97
CA LEU A 272 -2.90 43.06 3.82
C LEU A 272 -1.55 43.17 3.11
N GLY A 273 -1.43 44.21 2.28
CA GLY A 273 -0.18 44.96 2.22
C GLY A 273 -0.03 45.79 3.50
N LEU A 274 0.84 45.36 4.42
CA LEU A 274 1.75 46.21 5.24
C LEU A 274 2.36 45.49 6.45
N THR A 275 1.81 44.37 6.94
CA THR A 275 2.34 43.63 8.10
C THR A 275 3.37 42.54 7.72
N ARG A 276 4.17 42.77 6.66
CA ARG A 276 4.97 41.72 5.99
C ARG A 276 6.42 41.55 6.46
N LEU A 277 6.82 42.16 7.58
CA LEU A 277 8.25 42.27 7.93
C LEU A 277 8.74 41.50 9.17
N LEU A 278 7.89 40.84 9.97
CA LEU A 278 8.36 40.20 11.21
C LEU A 278 8.00 38.72 11.44
N THR A 279 7.32 38.03 10.52
CA THR A 279 7.06 36.58 10.64
C THR A 279 7.52 35.84 9.38
N ARG A 280 8.79 35.44 9.37
CA ARG A 280 9.46 34.80 8.21
C ARG A 280 9.18 33.31 8.00
N HIS A 281 8.18 32.71 8.67
CA HIS A 281 7.77 31.33 8.39
C HIS A 281 6.25 31.17 8.22
N THR A 282 5.85 31.03 6.96
CA THR A 282 4.86 30.07 6.43
C THR A 282 3.46 30.04 7.07
N HIS A 283 2.51 30.82 6.58
CA HIS A 283 1.06 30.48 6.68
C HIS A 283 0.34 30.95 5.40
N ARG A 284 0.77 30.47 4.22
CA ARG A 284 0.02 30.71 2.95
C ARG A 284 -1.16 29.77 2.78
N TYR A 285 -1.23 28.74 3.60
CA TYR A 285 -2.19 27.65 3.54
C TYR A 285 -2.66 27.48 4.99
N GLY A 286 -3.96 27.39 5.20
CA GLY A 286 -4.55 27.20 6.53
C GLY A 286 -4.21 25.84 7.10
N LYS A 287 -4.74 25.52 8.28
CA LYS A 287 -4.43 24.25 8.96
C LYS A 287 -5.51 23.20 8.67
N PRO A 288 -5.31 22.27 7.72
CA PRO A 288 -6.27 21.21 7.49
C PRO A 288 -6.34 20.27 8.69
N LEU A 289 -7.50 19.66 8.91
CA LEU A 289 -7.66 18.60 9.91
C LEU A 289 -7.29 17.25 9.29
N VAL A 290 -6.45 16.48 9.96
CA VAL A 290 -6.00 15.16 9.49
C VAL A 290 -6.29 14.11 10.55
N PHE A 291 -7.02 13.06 10.19
CA PHE A 291 -7.14 11.85 11.00
C PHE A 291 -6.24 10.74 10.45
N ASP A 292 -5.25 10.30 11.23
CA ASP A 292 -4.37 9.17 10.90
C ASP A 292 -4.94 7.87 11.46
N LEU A 293 -5.52 7.06 10.58
CA LEU A 293 -6.12 5.75 10.87
C LEU A 293 -5.06 4.64 11.01
N ARG A 294 -3.81 4.90 10.62
CA ARG A 294 -2.70 3.94 10.68
C ARG A 294 -3.01 2.62 9.95
N GLU A 295 -2.58 1.48 10.48
CA GLU A 295 -2.73 0.15 9.87
C GLU A 295 -4.08 -0.54 10.17
N VAL A 296 -5.01 0.12 10.88
CA VAL A 296 -6.30 -0.47 11.30
C VAL A 296 -7.45 0.42 10.84
N ASN A 297 -8.60 -0.15 10.47
CA ASN A 297 -9.78 0.64 10.17
C ASN A 297 -10.40 1.24 11.45
N LEU A 298 -9.91 2.41 11.86
CA LEU A 298 -10.44 3.17 12.99
C LEU A 298 -11.47 4.23 12.58
N PHE A 299 -11.92 4.23 11.31
CA PHE A 299 -12.89 5.19 10.82
C PHE A 299 -14.22 5.18 11.61
N PRO A 300 -14.81 4.00 11.95
CA PRO A 300 -16.01 3.98 12.79
C PRO A 300 -15.79 4.56 14.19
N ALA A 301 -14.60 4.35 14.77
CA ALA A 301 -14.25 4.92 16.07
C ALA A 301 -14.17 6.45 16.02
N VAL A 302 -13.62 7.01 14.94
CA VAL A 302 -13.61 8.47 14.72
C VAL A 302 -15.04 9.02 14.63
N GLN A 303 -15.92 8.36 13.88
CA GLN A 303 -17.33 8.77 13.76
C GLN A 303 -18.03 8.76 15.13
N GLN A 304 -17.85 7.68 15.91
CA GLN A 304 -18.40 7.60 17.26
C GLN A 304 -17.89 8.70 18.19
N GLN A 305 -16.59 9.02 18.14
CA GLN A 305 -16.03 10.08 18.98
C GLN A 305 -16.48 11.47 18.55
N LEU A 306 -16.68 11.71 17.25
CA LEU A 306 -17.31 12.94 16.75
C LEU A 306 -18.73 13.07 17.29
N ASP A 307 -19.54 12.01 17.21
CA ASP A 307 -20.92 12.03 17.73
C ASP A 307 -20.99 12.09 19.27
N ALA A 308 -19.93 11.66 19.96
CA ALA A 308 -19.79 11.84 21.41
C ALA A 308 -19.51 13.31 21.80
N VAL A 309 -18.97 14.13 20.91
CA VAL A 309 -18.88 15.59 21.11
C VAL A 309 -20.27 16.20 21.05
N GLN A 310 -21.00 15.85 19.99
CA GLN A 310 -22.36 16.32 19.74
C GLN A 310 -23.05 15.33 18.79
N PRO A 311 -24.28 14.87 19.10
CA PRO A 311 -25.00 13.93 18.24
C PRO A 311 -25.16 14.46 16.82
N GLY A 312 -24.77 13.66 15.82
CA GLY A 312 -24.87 14.00 14.39
C GLY A 312 -23.71 14.84 13.86
N LEU A 313 -22.69 15.14 14.67
CA LEU A 313 -21.50 15.88 14.25
C LEU A 313 -20.74 15.16 13.15
N ALA A 314 -20.62 13.83 13.21
CA ALA A 314 -19.91 13.07 12.20
C ALA A 314 -20.56 13.25 10.81
N GLN A 315 -21.88 13.13 10.75
CA GLN A 315 -22.62 13.32 9.50
C GLN A 315 -22.57 14.78 9.03
N ALA A 316 -22.71 15.75 9.92
CA ALA A 316 -22.60 17.17 9.58
C ALA A 316 -21.21 17.55 9.05
N LEU A 317 -20.14 16.97 9.61
CA LEU A 317 -18.77 17.20 9.15
C LEU A 317 -18.52 16.55 7.78
N LEU A 318 -18.92 15.28 7.61
CA LEU A 318 -18.70 14.53 6.37
C LEU A 318 -19.51 15.09 5.19
N SER A 319 -20.74 15.54 5.43
CA SER A 319 -21.60 16.18 4.42
C SER A 319 -21.26 17.66 4.13
N ARG A 320 -20.27 18.23 4.84
CA ARG A 320 -19.99 19.67 4.91
C ARG A 320 -21.14 20.52 5.49
N GLY A 321 -22.22 19.92 5.98
CA GLY A 321 -23.33 20.62 6.63
C GLY A 321 -22.90 21.46 7.85
N LEU A 322 -21.80 21.10 8.52
CA LEU A 322 -21.24 21.86 9.64
C LEU A 322 -20.82 23.30 9.25
N LEU A 323 -20.42 23.49 7.98
CA LEU A 323 -20.02 24.80 7.46
C LEU A 323 -21.23 25.63 7.03
N ALA A 324 -22.38 24.99 6.78
CA ALA A 324 -23.61 25.66 6.41
C ALA A 324 -24.31 26.23 7.66
N GLN A 325 -24.93 27.40 7.53
CA GLN A 325 -25.74 28.05 8.58
C GLN A 325 -25.00 28.21 9.92
N GLU A 326 -23.68 28.38 9.87
CA GLU A 326 -22.83 28.56 11.06
C GLU A 326 -22.95 27.40 12.09
N GLY A 327 -23.23 26.18 11.64
CA GLY A 327 -23.42 25.01 12.52
C GLY A 327 -22.24 24.75 13.47
N TYR A 328 -21.03 25.15 13.09
CA TYR A 328 -19.82 25.08 13.92
C TYR A 328 -19.92 25.91 15.22
N LEU A 329 -20.77 26.94 15.29
CA LEU A 329 -20.95 27.75 16.51
C LEU A 329 -21.49 26.91 17.68
N SER A 330 -22.22 25.83 17.40
CA SER A 330 -22.70 24.90 18.43
C SER A 330 -21.58 24.14 19.14
N LEU A 331 -20.37 24.11 18.56
CA LEU A 331 -19.19 23.50 19.16
C LEU A 331 -18.44 24.45 20.10
N LEU A 332 -18.70 25.76 20.04
CA LEU A 332 -18.05 26.76 20.88
C LEU A 332 -18.58 26.69 22.30
N ARG A 333 -17.68 26.84 23.27
CA ARG A 333 -18.05 26.91 24.70
C ARG A 333 -17.60 28.24 25.30
N PRO A 334 -18.35 28.78 26.28
CA PRO A 334 -17.95 30.01 26.97
C PRO A 334 -16.58 29.93 27.69
N THR A 335 -16.10 28.71 27.96
CA THR A 335 -14.83 28.44 28.65
C THR A 335 -13.61 28.38 27.73
N ASP A 336 -13.79 28.44 26.41
CA ASP A 336 -12.72 28.19 25.44
C ASP A 336 -11.70 29.35 25.31
N GLY A 337 -12.03 30.53 25.84
CA GLY A 337 -11.17 31.70 25.79
C GLY A 337 -11.43 32.60 24.58
N PRO A 338 -10.82 33.80 24.55
CA PRO A 338 -11.06 34.81 23.52
C PRO A 338 -10.62 34.38 22.11
N GLU A 339 -9.72 33.39 22.01
CA GLU A 339 -9.24 32.86 20.75
C GLU A 339 -10.30 32.08 19.95
N TYR A 340 -11.38 31.65 20.59
CA TYR A 340 -12.52 30.96 19.97
C TYR A 340 -13.79 31.82 19.98
N ASP A 341 -13.64 33.14 20.14
CA ASP A 341 -14.74 34.07 19.94
C ASP A 341 -15.31 33.96 18.51
N PRO A 342 -16.64 34.00 18.31
CA PRO A 342 -17.24 33.90 16.97
C PRO A 342 -16.64 34.85 15.93
N SER A 343 -16.18 36.05 16.34
CA SER A 343 -15.53 37.01 15.44
C SER A 343 -14.20 36.52 14.85
N GLN A 344 -13.59 35.49 15.44
CA GLN A 344 -12.34 34.89 14.98
C GLN A 344 -12.55 33.93 13.79
N PHE A 345 -13.80 33.55 13.49
CA PHE A 345 -14.15 32.65 12.39
C PHE A 345 -14.58 33.46 11.17
N GLN A 346 -13.71 33.50 10.15
CA GLN A 346 -13.95 34.24 8.92
C GLN A 346 -14.58 33.32 7.87
N GLU A 347 -15.69 33.75 7.26
CA GLU A 347 -16.40 32.99 6.22
C GLU A 347 -15.50 32.54 5.08
N ALA A 348 -14.65 33.46 4.57
CA ALA A 348 -13.68 33.15 3.52
C ALA A 348 -12.70 32.02 3.90
N ARG A 349 -12.40 31.80 5.19
CA ARG A 349 -11.55 30.69 5.65
C ARG A 349 -12.33 29.39 5.81
N LEU A 350 -13.58 29.48 6.24
CA LEU A 350 -14.48 28.33 6.40
C LEU A 350 -14.77 27.65 5.06
N GLU A 351 -14.95 28.43 3.98
CA GLU A 351 -15.13 27.89 2.62
C GLU A 351 -13.98 26.97 2.18
N HIS A 352 -12.78 27.27 2.68
CA HIS A 352 -11.53 26.59 2.36
C HIS A 352 -11.06 25.64 3.46
N PHE A 353 -11.94 25.29 4.41
CA PHE A 353 -11.70 24.22 5.36
C PHE A 353 -11.44 22.90 4.61
N ARG A 354 -10.40 22.18 5.03
CA ARG A 354 -9.99 20.91 4.44
C ARG A 354 -9.86 19.85 5.54
N LEU A 355 -10.41 18.68 5.27
CA LEU A 355 -10.33 17.50 6.11
C LEU A 355 -9.77 16.33 5.30
N PHE A 356 -8.79 15.63 5.85
CA PHE A 356 -8.16 14.46 5.24
C PHE A 356 -8.16 13.28 6.21
N PHE A 357 -8.30 12.08 5.66
CA PHE A 357 -8.05 10.83 6.35
C PHE A 357 -6.81 10.18 5.75
N VAL A 358 -5.98 9.56 6.57
CA VAL A 358 -4.78 8.84 6.11
C VAL A 358 -4.82 7.42 6.64
N THR A 359 -4.49 6.45 5.81
CA THR A 359 -4.43 5.04 6.18
C THR A 359 -3.26 4.34 5.52
N ARG A 360 -2.68 3.38 6.23
CA ARG A 360 -1.65 2.45 5.72
C ARG A 360 -2.26 1.16 5.20
N VAL A 361 -3.57 0.96 5.40
CA VAL A 361 -4.30 -0.18 4.87
C VAL A 361 -4.43 -0.04 3.35
N GLN A 362 -3.87 -1.00 2.60
CA GLN A 362 -3.88 -1.03 1.13
C GLN A 362 -5.31 -1.07 0.54
N TRP A 363 -6.21 -1.76 1.24
CA TRP A 363 -7.58 -2.03 0.81
C TRP A 363 -8.57 -1.65 1.91
N PRO A 364 -8.88 -0.35 2.07
CA PRO A 364 -9.92 0.07 3.02
C PRO A 364 -11.28 -0.54 2.66
N PRO A 365 -12.16 -0.79 3.64
CA PRO A 365 -13.48 -1.37 3.39
C PRO A 365 -14.33 -0.54 2.42
N ALA A 366 -15.18 -1.20 1.64
CA ALA A 366 -15.98 -0.57 0.60
C ALA A 366 -16.85 0.59 1.12
N ASP A 367 -17.45 0.46 2.31
CA ASP A 367 -18.29 1.51 2.91
C ASP A 367 -17.51 2.79 3.17
N GLN A 368 -16.26 2.65 3.60
CA GLN A 368 -15.35 3.78 3.80
C GLN A 368 -15.01 4.45 2.46
N LEU A 369 -14.86 3.68 1.38
CA LEU A 369 -14.59 4.18 0.04
C LEU A 369 -15.82 4.78 -0.66
N GLN A 370 -17.03 4.44 -0.18
CA GLN A 370 -18.26 5.10 -0.62
C GLN A 370 -18.37 6.50 0.01
N ILE A 371 -18.01 6.63 1.29
CA ILE A 371 -18.09 7.88 2.07
C ILE A 371 -16.92 8.82 1.76
N LEU A 372 -15.70 8.29 1.62
CA LEU A 372 -14.48 9.06 1.41
C LEU A 372 -13.94 8.87 0.00
N LEU A 373 -13.23 9.87 -0.51
CA LEU A 373 -12.59 9.82 -1.82
C LEU A 373 -11.22 9.11 -1.71
N PRO A 374 -11.03 7.90 -2.27
CA PRO A 374 -9.72 7.25 -2.25
C PRO A 374 -8.68 8.02 -3.07
N VAL A 375 -7.55 8.35 -2.43
CA VAL A 375 -6.35 8.92 -3.04
C VAL A 375 -5.19 7.97 -2.77
N ARG A 376 -4.73 7.26 -3.80
CA ARG A 376 -3.71 6.22 -3.70
C ARG A 376 -2.34 6.77 -4.01
N VAL A 377 -1.42 6.59 -3.06
CA VAL A 377 -0.02 7.00 -3.22
C VAL A 377 0.73 5.91 -3.97
N GLN A 378 1.20 6.23 -5.17
CA GLN A 378 2.03 5.33 -5.95
C GLN A 378 3.44 5.29 -5.36
N LEU A 379 3.91 4.10 -5.02
CA LEU A 379 5.29 3.87 -4.67
C LEU A 379 6.10 3.88 -5.97
N SER A 380 7.02 4.81 -6.10
CA SER A 380 8.02 4.75 -7.17
C SER A 380 8.74 3.41 -7.03
N GLY A 381 8.51 2.47 -7.95
CA GLY A 381 9.19 1.19 -7.99
C GLY A 381 10.70 1.40 -8.02
N GLY A 382 11.34 1.39 -6.86
CA GLY A 382 12.78 1.39 -6.74
C GLY A 382 13.26 0.03 -7.22
N GLY A 383 13.99 0.03 -8.34
CA GLY A 383 14.63 -1.16 -8.88
C GLY A 383 15.45 -1.85 -7.79
N PHE A 384 15.08 -3.09 -7.49
CA PHE A 384 15.90 -4.03 -6.75
C PHE A 384 16.67 -4.91 -7.72
#